data_AF-A0A3R7RLY2-F1
#
_entry.id   AF-A0A3R7RLY2-F1
#
_cell.length_a   1.000
_cell.length_b   1.000
_cell.length_c   1.000
_cell.angle_alpha   90.00
_cell.angle_beta   90.00
_cell.angle_gamma   90.00
#
_symmetry.space_group_name_H-M   'P 1'
#
loop_
_entity.id
_entity.type
_entity.pdbx_description
1 polymer ?
#
loop_
_entity_poly.entity_id
_entity_poly.type
_entity_poly.pdbx_seq_one_letter_code
_entity_poly.pdbx_strand_id
1 'polypeptide(L)'
;MKHVGYFTHSDCMIHDMGHMHPESPMRLRTIDIHLQKQGLSLDITRFDAKPANPELIERAHPRQYLQEIEKIGADAITGDLIPVDSDTAMGPGSMRAALLAAGAGCQAVNHVIAGDIRRAFCATRPPGHHAEKSLAMGFCLFNNVAIAALHAIEHHRLKRVAIIDFDVHNGNGTVDIFKDDERVMVCSSFQHPFYPNRHFNTPGDHLVLTPINAGSDGPVFRKKVEKDFLPALDRFKPELILISAGFDAHKEDPLGDLNLIEDDYRWITTLIKDIADRHSQSRIVSILEGGYHLDALGRSVCAHIETMLHD
;
A
#
# COMPACT_ATOMS: atom_id res chain seq x y z
N MET A 1 -26.47 -0.34 1.62
CA MET A 1 -25.49 -1.44 1.68
C MET A 1 -24.13 -0.80 1.86
N LYS A 2 -23.27 -1.33 2.72
CA LYS A 2 -21.93 -0.78 2.94
C LYS A 2 -21.06 -1.04 1.72
N HIS A 3 -20.45 -0.01 1.15
CA HIS A 3 -19.72 -0.11 -0.12
C HIS A 3 -18.21 -0.30 0.01
N VAL A 4 -17.68 -0.14 1.22
CA VAL A 4 -16.25 -0.28 1.53
C VAL A 4 -16.00 -1.50 2.42
N GLY A 5 -15.18 -2.43 1.92
CA GLY A 5 -14.64 -3.53 2.71
C GLY A 5 -13.40 -3.10 3.51
N TYR A 6 -13.26 -3.57 4.74
CA TYR A 6 -12.11 -3.34 5.60
C TYR A 6 -11.46 -4.69 5.95
N PHE A 7 -10.29 -4.95 5.37
CA PHE A 7 -9.57 -6.21 5.50
C PHE A 7 -8.47 -6.06 6.55
N THR A 8 -8.50 -6.89 7.58
CA THR A 8 -7.47 -6.92 8.62
C THR A 8 -7.42 -8.30 9.29
N HIS A 9 -6.44 -8.53 10.16
CA HIS A 9 -6.36 -9.74 10.98
C HIS A 9 -5.56 -9.43 12.25
N SER A 10 -5.92 -10.05 13.38
CA SER A 10 -5.24 -9.84 14.67
C SER A 10 -3.74 -10.14 14.58
N ASP A 11 -3.37 -11.20 13.86
CA ASP A 11 -1.98 -11.60 13.65
C ASP A 11 -1.14 -10.54 12.89
N CYS A 12 -1.72 -9.56 12.19
CA CYS A 12 -0.93 -8.45 11.64
C CYS A 12 -0.26 -7.59 12.74
N MET A 13 -0.72 -7.72 13.99
CA MET A 13 -0.15 -7.05 15.17
C MET A 13 1.04 -7.80 15.77
N ILE A 14 1.28 -9.05 15.40
CA ILE A 14 2.38 -9.84 16.00
C ILE A 14 3.73 -9.53 15.36
N HIS A 15 3.73 -8.95 14.16
CA HIS A 15 4.95 -8.46 13.53
C HIS A 15 5.47 -7.23 14.29
N ASP A 16 6.63 -7.42 14.92
CA ASP A 16 7.33 -6.44 15.73
C ASP A 16 8.83 -6.51 15.39
N MET A 17 9.42 -5.36 15.07
CA MET A 17 10.84 -5.19 14.74
C MET A 17 11.64 -4.57 15.90
N GLY A 18 11.04 -4.49 17.09
CA GLY A 18 11.66 -3.98 18.30
C GLY A 18 10.97 -2.71 18.82
N HIS A 19 11.09 -2.51 20.14
CA HIS A 19 10.35 -1.49 20.89
C HIS A 19 10.43 -0.05 20.34
N MET A 20 11.57 0.33 19.75
CA MET A 20 11.79 1.70 19.23
C MET A 20 11.51 1.83 17.74
N HIS A 21 11.12 0.75 17.07
CA HIS A 21 10.91 0.74 15.64
C HIS A 21 9.63 1.51 15.28
N PRO A 22 9.67 2.48 14.35
CA PRO A 22 8.51 3.30 13.99
C PRO A 22 7.39 2.49 13.34
N GLU A 23 7.75 1.50 12.52
CA GLU A 23 6.84 0.50 11.97
C GLU A 23 6.43 -0.48 13.08
N SER A 24 5.43 -0.09 13.88
CA SER A 24 5.03 -0.80 15.11
C SER A 24 3.56 -1.27 15.07
N PRO A 25 3.18 -2.28 15.87
CA PRO A 25 1.78 -2.73 15.97
C PRO A 25 0.82 -1.61 16.38
N MET A 26 1.29 -0.59 17.10
CA MET A 26 0.46 0.53 17.53
C MET A 26 -0.19 1.28 16.35
N ARG A 27 0.40 1.20 15.15
CA ARG A 27 -0.15 1.77 13.90
C ARG A 27 -1.54 1.24 13.56
N LEU A 28 -1.77 -0.07 13.64
CA LEU A 28 -3.11 -0.63 13.37
C LEU A 28 -4.07 -0.35 14.54
N ARG A 29 -3.57 -0.40 15.78
CA ARG A 29 -4.38 -0.07 16.96
C ARG A 29 -4.92 1.36 16.90
N THR A 30 -4.08 2.34 16.54
CA THR A 30 -4.51 3.75 16.45
C THR A 30 -5.56 3.93 15.35
N ILE A 31 -5.40 3.30 14.18
CA ILE A 31 -6.40 3.32 13.11
C ILE A 31 -7.75 2.81 13.62
N ASP A 32 -7.79 1.65 14.29
CA ASP A 32 -9.02 1.09 14.86
C ASP A 32 -9.68 2.04 15.89
N ILE A 33 -8.88 2.68 16.74
CA ILE A 33 -9.38 3.66 17.73
C ILE A 33 -10.02 4.86 17.03
N HIS A 34 -9.38 5.43 16.00
CA HIS A 34 -9.92 6.58 15.29
C HIS A 34 -11.19 6.23 14.50
N LEU A 35 -11.23 5.04 13.86
CA LEU A 35 -12.43 4.54 13.17
C LEU A 35 -13.63 4.37 14.13
N GLN A 36 -13.38 3.92 15.35
CA GLN A 36 -14.42 3.82 16.38
C GLN A 36 -14.88 5.19 16.85
N LYS A 37 -13.94 6.08 17.20
CA LYS A 37 -14.24 7.44 17.69
C LYS A 37 -15.04 8.28 16.69
N GLN A 38 -14.78 8.12 15.39
CA GLN A 38 -15.47 8.86 14.33
C GLN A 38 -16.74 8.16 13.82
N GLY A 39 -17.10 7.00 14.37
CA GLY A 39 -18.29 6.25 13.94
C GLY A 39 -18.14 5.47 12.63
N LEU A 40 -17.06 5.66 11.86
CA LEU A 40 -16.81 5.01 10.57
C LEU A 40 -16.79 3.48 10.64
N SER A 41 -16.46 2.91 11.81
CA SER A 41 -16.54 1.46 12.04
C SER A 41 -17.96 0.88 11.79
N LEU A 42 -19.00 1.71 11.91
CA LEU A 42 -20.38 1.32 11.66
C LEU A 42 -20.74 1.33 10.17
N ASP A 43 -19.92 1.95 9.30
CA ASP A 43 -20.19 2.13 7.87
C ASP A 43 -19.36 1.21 6.96
N ILE A 44 -18.31 0.58 7.51
CA ILE A 44 -17.45 -0.37 6.80
C ILE A 44 -17.86 -1.84 7.03
N THR A 45 -17.61 -2.71 6.05
CA THR A 45 -17.80 -4.17 6.18
C THR A 45 -16.47 -4.81 6.52
N ARG A 46 -16.33 -5.42 7.69
CA ARG A 46 -15.09 -6.09 8.10
C ARG A 46 -14.94 -7.47 7.47
N PHE A 47 -13.73 -7.77 7.02
CA PHE A 47 -13.32 -9.08 6.52
C PHE A 47 -12.06 -9.53 7.24
N ASP A 48 -12.04 -10.78 7.69
CA ASP A 48 -10.83 -11.41 8.20
C ASP A 48 -9.92 -11.76 7.02
N ALA A 49 -8.72 -11.18 7.03
CA ALA A 49 -7.71 -11.42 6.01
C ALA A 49 -7.24 -12.88 6.05
N LYS A 50 -7.07 -13.47 4.86
CA LYS A 50 -6.52 -14.83 4.69
C LYS A 50 -5.05 -14.74 4.27
N PRO A 51 -4.18 -15.65 4.72
CA PRO A 51 -2.80 -15.66 4.28
C PRO A 51 -2.70 -15.98 2.79
N ALA A 52 -1.78 -15.31 2.09
CA ALA A 52 -1.35 -15.70 0.76
C ALA A 52 -0.73 -17.10 0.79
N ASN A 53 -1.05 -17.92 -0.20
CA ASN A 53 -0.32 -19.15 -0.48
C ASN A 53 0.98 -18.81 -1.25
N PRO A 54 1.96 -19.73 -1.33
CA PRO A 54 3.20 -19.52 -2.06
C PRO A 54 2.97 -19.07 -3.52
N GLU A 55 1.99 -19.65 -4.21
CA GLU A 55 1.66 -19.32 -5.60
C GLU A 55 1.27 -17.84 -5.81
N LEU A 56 0.67 -17.19 -4.82
CA LEU A 56 0.37 -15.75 -4.89
C LEU A 56 1.64 -14.91 -4.75
N ILE A 57 2.48 -15.24 -3.76
CA ILE A 57 3.76 -14.54 -3.55
C ILE A 57 4.66 -14.70 -4.78
N GLU A 58 4.68 -15.90 -5.36
CA GLU A 58 5.51 -16.27 -6.51
C GLU A 58 5.17 -15.53 -7.81
N ARG A 59 4.03 -14.82 -7.85
CA ARG A 59 3.71 -13.93 -8.97
C ARG A 59 4.67 -12.75 -9.03
N ALA A 60 4.95 -12.13 -7.88
CA ALA A 60 5.75 -10.91 -7.77
C ALA A 60 7.22 -11.20 -7.44
N HIS A 61 7.48 -12.28 -6.69
CA HIS A 61 8.82 -12.62 -6.23
C HIS A 61 9.21 -14.03 -6.70
N PRO A 62 10.46 -14.30 -7.10
CA PRO A 62 10.87 -15.63 -7.49
C PRO A 62 10.86 -16.59 -6.29
N ARG A 63 10.68 -17.89 -6.56
CA ARG A 63 10.64 -18.94 -5.52
C ARG A 63 11.82 -18.86 -4.55
N GLN A 64 13.03 -18.58 -5.05
CA GLN A 64 14.22 -18.47 -4.23
C GLN A 64 14.11 -17.36 -3.17
N TYR A 65 13.60 -16.18 -3.55
CA TYR A 65 13.38 -15.09 -2.61
C TYR A 65 12.40 -15.49 -1.50
N LEU A 66 11.28 -16.13 -1.87
CA LEU A 66 10.33 -16.64 -0.89
C LEU A 66 11.01 -17.64 0.06
N GLN A 67 11.84 -18.55 -0.43
CA GLN A 67 12.57 -19.51 0.42
C GLN A 67 13.54 -18.83 1.40
N GLU A 68 14.21 -17.76 0.97
CA GLU A 68 15.13 -16.99 1.81
C GLU A 68 14.37 -16.30 2.95
N ILE A 69 13.25 -15.64 2.64
CA ILE A 69 12.39 -15.00 3.66
C ILE A 69 11.72 -16.06 4.56
N GLU A 70 11.30 -17.21 4.02
CA GLU A 70 10.79 -18.37 4.78
C GLU A 70 11.82 -18.88 5.79
N LYS A 71 13.09 -18.97 5.39
CA LYS A 71 14.18 -19.39 6.25
C LYS A 71 14.43 -18.39 7.38
N ILE A 72 14.53 -17.09 7.07
CA ILE A 72 14.69 -16.04 8.09
C ILE A 72 13.51 -16.09 9.08
N GLY A 73 12.28 -16.21 8.57
CA GLY A 73 11.09 -16.33 9.40
C GLY A 73 11.08 -17.57 10.29
N ALA A 74 11.62 -18.69 9.83
CA ALA A 74 11.79 -19.91 10.63
C ALA A 74 12.84 -19.74 11.72
N ASP A 75 13.97 -19.10 11.40
CA ASP A 75 15.05 -18.81 12.35
C ASP A 75 14.56 -17.84 13.45
N ALA A 76 13.69 -16.89 13.12
CA ALA A 76 13.10 -15.93 14.07
C ALA A 76 12.09 -16.55 15.06
N ILE A 77 11.63 -17.80 14.85
CA ILE A 77 10.65 -18.46 15.74
C ILE A 77 11.23 -18.64 17.16
N THR A 78 12.55 -18.72 17.30
CA THR A 78 13.22 -18.92 18.61
C THR A 78 13.12 -17.71 19.54
N GLY A 79 12.59 -16.57 19.08
CA GLY A 79 12.38 -15.36 19.88
C GLY A 79 13.29 -14.19 19.52
N ASP A 80 14.32 -14.43 18.70
CA ASP A 80 15.26 -13.40 18.28
C ASP A 80 14.74 -12.60 17.08
N LEU A 81 15.06 -11.30 17.05
CA LEU A 81 14.92 -10.50 15.84
C LEU A 81 16.06 -10.85 14.88
N ILE A 82 15.72 -11.39 13.72
CA ILE A 82 16.68 -11.71 12.66
C ILE A 82 16.66 -10.56 11.64
N PRO A 83 17.77 -9.83 11.47
CA PRO A 83 17.86 -8.77 10.46
C PRO A 83 17.68 -9.35 9.05
N VAL A 84 16.87 -8.66 8.24
CA VAL A 84 16.73 -8.89 6.80
C VAL A 84 17.63 -7.92 6.04
N ASP A 85 17.62 -6.65 6.44
CA ASP A 85 18.57 -5.62 6.02
C ASP A 85 18.92 -4.68 7.20
N SER A 86 19.35 -3.43 6.91
CA SER A 86 19.70 -2.45 7.96
C SER A 86 18.52 -1.90 8.75
N ASP A 87 17.32 -1.90 8.18
CA ASP A 87 16.13 -1.29 8.78
C ASP A 87 14.91 -2.23 8.86
N THR A 88 15.04 -3.45 8.34
CA THR A 88 14.00 -4.46 8.27
C THR A 88 14.46 -5.70 9.03
N ALA A 89 13.64 -6.18 9.96
CA ALA A 89 13.91 -7.39 10.72
C ALA A 89 12.67 -8.28 10.82
N MET A 90 12.88 -9.55 11.11
CA MET A 90 11.82 -10.51 11.37
C MET A 90 11.92 -11.02 12.80
N GLY A 91 10.87 -10.81 13.57
CA GLY A 91 10.63 -11.51 14.84
C GLY A 91 9.61 -12.65 14.71
N PRO A 92 9.29 -13.31 15.83
CA PRO A 92 8.25 -14.34 15.88
C PRO A 92 6.93 -13.86 15.26
N GLY A 93 6.43 -14.60 14.27
CA GLY A 93 5.17 -14.30 13.61
C GLY A 93 5.22 -13.26 12.49
N SER A 94 6.39 -12.68 12.19
CA SER A 94 6.55 -11.75 11.05
C SER A 94 6.16 -12.40 9.72
N MET A 95 6.56 -13.66 9.50
CA MET A 95 6.16 -14.43 8.31
C MET A 95 4.64 -14.56 8.22
N ARG A 96 3.97 -14.90 9.32
CA ARG A 96 2.52 -15.06 9.38
C ARG A 96 1.80 -13.76 9.05
N ALA A 97 2.25 -12.63 9.60
CA ALA A 97 1.73 -11.31 9.32
C ALA A 97 1.98 -10.89 7.85
N ALA A 98 3.17 -11.15 7.29
CA ALA A 98 3.51 -10.83 5.91
C ALA A 98 2.61 -11.58 4.91
N LEU A 99 2.35 -12.88 5.15
CA LEU A 99 1.42 -13.65 4.33
C LEU A 99 -0.01 -13.11 4.43
N LEU A 100 -0.46 -12.66 5.61
CA LEU A 100 -1.77 -12.03 5.78
C LEU A 100 -1.87 -10.70 5.05
N ALA A 101 -0.84 -9.86 5.10
CA ALA A 101 -0.81 -8.59 4.41
C ALA A 101 -0.93 -8.77 2.88
N ALA A 102 -0.12 -9.66 2.31
CA ALA A 102 -0.19 -9.98 0.88
C ALA A 102 -1.54 -10.61 0.49
N GLY A 103 -2.06 -11.50 1.33
CA GLY A 103 -3.32 -12.19 1.08
C GLY A 103 -4.55 -11.29 1.20
N ALA A 104 -4.53 -10.29 2.09
CA ALA A 104 -5.60 -9.30 2.22
C ALA A 104 -5.83 -8.53 0.91
N GLY A 105 -4.75 -8.08 0.25
CA GLY A 105 -4.84 -7.40 -1.04
C GLY A 105 -5.51 -8.29 -2.10
N CYS A 106 -5.08 -9.55 -2.22
CA CYS A 106 -5.68 -10.49 -3.16
C CYS A 106 -7.16 -10.80 -2.86
N GLN A 107 -7.49 -10.95 -1.58
CA GLN A 107 -8.85 -11.19 -1.13
C GLN A 107 -9.76 -9.97 -1.43
N ALA A 108 -9.27 -8.76 -1.17
CA ALA A 108 -9.97 -7.53 -1.50
C ALA A 108 -10.23 -7.40 -3.01
N VAL A 109 -9.23 -7.72 -3.85
CA VAL A 109 -9.40 -7.79 -5.30
C VAL A 109 -10.51 -8.76 -5.69
N ASN A 110 -10.57 -9.96 -5.10
CA ASN A 110 -11.63 -10.93 -5.39
C ASN A 110 -13.03 -10.34 -5.12
N HIS A 111 -13.24 -9.74 -3.95
CA HIS A 111 -14.53 -9.18 -3.56
C HIS A 111 -14.93 -7.96 -4.41
N VAL A 112 -13.97 -7.10 -4.76
CA VAL A 112 -14.21 -5.92 -5.62
C VAL A 112 -14.54 -6.34 -7.06
N ILE A 113 -13.84 -7.33 -7.62
CA ILE A 113 -14.12 -7.83 -8.97
C ILE A 113 -15.45 -8.61 -9.01
N ALA A 114 -15.77 -9.37 -7.96
CA ALA A 114 -17.05 -10.08 -7.85
C ALA A 114 -18.26 -9.15 -7.68
N GLY A 115 -18.03 -7.89 -7.27
CA GLY A 115 -19.09 -6.92 -7.01
C GLY A 115 -19.70 -7.02 -5.61
N ASP A 116 -19.09 -7.77 -4.69
CA ASP A 116 -19.53 -7.88 -3.29
C ASP A 116 -19.39 -6.54 -2.54
N ILE A 117 -18.35 -5.78 -2.90
CA ILE A 117 -18.04 -4.43 -2.43
C ILE A 117 -17.54 -3.61 -3.62
N ARG A 118 -17.65 -2.27 -3.54
CA ARG A 118 -17.14 -1.39 -4.61
C ARG A 118 -15.67 -1.06 -4.38
N ARG A 119 -15.29 -0.84 -3.13
CA ARG A 119 -13.97 -0.36 -2.73
C ARG A 119 -13.50 -1.12 -1.50
N ALA A 120 -12.20 -1.20 -1.28
CA ALA A 120 -11.64 -1.90 -0.13
C ALA A 120 -10.43 -1.16 0.47
N PHE A 121 -10.28 -1.22 1.78
CA PHE A 121 -9.07 -0.80 2.50
C PHE A 121 -8.50 -1.99 3.27
N CYS A 122 -7.22 -2.29 3.06
CA CYS A 122 -6.48 -3.36 3.75
C CYS A 122 -5.63 -2.74 4.85
N ALA A 123 -6.12 -2.80 6.09
CA ALA A 123 -5.41 -2.37 7.28
C ALA A 123 -4.52 -3.51 7.77
N THR A 124 -3.41 -3.74 7.08
CA THR A 124 -2.47 -4.83 7.32
C THR A 124 -1.04 -4.34 7.52
N ARG A 125 -0.22 -5.18 8.13
CA ARG A 125 1.22 -4.99 8.35
C ARG A 125 1.92 -6.35 8.24
N PRO A 126 3.18 -6.42 7.81
CA PRO A 126 4.07 -5.33 7.35
C PRO A 126 3.65 -4.67 6.01
N PRO A 127 4.20 -3.48 5.67
CA PRO A 127 4.02 -2.83 4.36
C PRO A 127 4.70 -3.60 3.22
N GLY A 128 4.60 -3.12 1.98
CA GLY A 128 5.09 -3.85 0.81
C GLY A 128 5.78 -3.06 -0.30
N HIS A 129 5.49 -1.77 -0.52
CA HIS A 129 5.91 -1.10 -1.76
C HIS A 129 7.43 -0.98 -1.99
N HIS A 130 8.26 -1.16 -0.96
CA HIS A 130 9.73 -1.20 -1.08
C HIS A 130 10.31 -2.57 -1.43
N ALA A 131 9.56 -3.65 -1.26
CA ALA A 131 10.04 -4.99 -1.59
C ALA A 131 10.19 -5.12 -3.11
N GLU A 132 11.43 -5.11 -3.59
CA GLU A 132 11.78 -5.35 -4.99
C GLU A 132 11.56 -6.83 -5.34
N LYS A 133 11.75 -7.18 -6.61
CA LYS A 133 11.51 -8.54 -7.08
C LYS A 133 12.28 -9.58 -6.27
N SER A 134 13.49 -9.27 -5.79
CA SER A 134 14.32 -10.20 -5.03
C SER A 134 15.07 -9.56 -3.86
N LEU A 135 14.52 -8.48 -3.30
CA LEU A 135 15.12 -7.76 -2.18
C LEU A 135 14.03 -7.22 -1.24
N ALA A 136 14.10 -7.62 0.03
CA ALA A 136 13.33 -7.02 1.11
C ALA A 136 14.11 -5.81 1.64
N MET A 137 13.42 -4.69 1.87
CA MET A 137 14.00 -3.46 2.40
C MET A 137 12.90 -2.49 2.84
N GLY A 138 13.25 -1.45 3.62
CA GLY A 138 12.31 -0.38 3.99
C GLY A 138 11.06 -0.93 4.69
N PHE A 139 11.26 -1.85 5.62
CA PHE A 139 10.23 -2.56 6.39
C PHE A 139 9.39 -3.57 5.58
N CYS A 140 9.61 -3.67 4.27
CA CYS A 140 8.78 -4.45 3.36
C CYS A 140 9.38 -5.84 3.11
N LEU A 141 8.61 -6.89 3.39
CA LEU A 141 9.01 -8.29 3.15
C LEU A 141 8.47 -8.83 1.82
N PHE A 142 7.23 -8.49 1.47
CA PHE A 142 6.60 -8.86 0.21
C PHE A 142 5.87 -7.64 -0.35
N ASN A 143 5.87 -7.50 -1.67
CA ASN A 143 5.18 -6.38 -2.31
C ASN A 143 3.68 -6.66 -2.42
N ASN A 144 2.96 -6.28 -1.36
CA ASN A 144 1.53 -6.55 -1.19
C ASN A 144 0.70 -6.04 -2.39
N VAL A 145 0.98 -4.81 -2.86
CA VAL A 145 0.25 -4.21 -3.98
C VAL A 145 0.59 -4.87 -5.31
N ALA A 146 1.85 -5.24 -5.54
CA ALA A 146 2.25 -5.94 -6.76
C ALA A 146 1.67 -7.36 -6.84
N ILE A 147 1.65 -8.07 -5.72
CA ILE A 147 1.01 -9.39 -5.61
C ILE A 147 -0.48 -9.27 -5.92
N ALA A 148 -1.17 -8.25 -5.39
CA ALA A 148 -2.58 -8.00 -5.69
C ALA A 148 -2.83 -7.63 -7.17
N ALA A 149 -1.95 -6.84 -7.79
CA ALA A 149 -2.04 -6.47 -9.20
C ALA A 149 -1.90 -7.68 -10.13
N LEU A 150 -0.86 -8.49 -9.90
CA LEU A 150 -0.65 -9.74 -10.63
C LEU A 150 -1.73 -10.77 -10.29
N HIS A 151 -2.34 -10.68 -9.12
CA HIS A 151 -3.54 -11.46 -8.82
C HIS A 151 -4.70 -11.11 -9.73
N ALA A 152 -5.00 -9.81 -9.85
CA ALA A 152 -6.04 -9.30 -10.74
C ALA A 152 -5.79 -9.66 -12.22
N ILE A 153 -4.54 -9.58 -12.67
CA ILE A 153 -4.19 -9.89 -14.07
C ILE A 153 -4.25 -11.39 -14.34
N GLU A 154 -3.58 -12.22 -13.53
CA GLU A 154 -3.40 -13.63 -13.87
C GLU A 154 -4.63 -14.48 -13.52
N HIS A 155 -5.34 -14.14 -12.44
CA HIS A 155 -6.55 -14.86 -12.03
C HIS A 155 -7.81 -14.28 -12.66
N HIS A 156 -8.01 -12.96 -12.57
CA HIS A 156 -9.22 -12.28 -13.08
C HIS A 156 -9.11 -11.81 -14.53
N ARG A 157 -7.96 -12.02 -15.18
CA ARG A 157 -7.72 -11.74 -16.61
C ARG A 157 -7.86 -10.27 -17.00
N LEU A 158 -7.72 -9.36 -16.03
CA LEU A 158 -7.61 -7.93 -16.29
C LEU A 158 -6.40 -7.66 -17.20
N LYS A 159 -6.54 -6.66 -18.05
CA LYS A 159 -5.54 -6.24 -19.04
C LYS A 159 -4.81 -4.97 -18.60
N ARG A 160 -5.45 -4.13 -17.78
CA ARG A 160 -4.92 -2.83 -17.36
C ARG A 160 -5.23 -2.60 -15.88
N VAL A 161 -4.21 -2.61 -15.04
CA VAL A 161 -4.30 -2.29 -13.61
C VAL A 161 -3.45 -1.06 -13.33
N ALA A 162 -4.00 -0.05 -12.66
CA ALA A 162 -3.21 1.09 -12.20
C ALA A 162 -2.85 0.90 -10.73
N ILE A 163 -1.60 1.16 -10.37
CA ILE A 163 -1.12 1.30 -9.01
C ILE A 163 -0.84 2.79 -8.78
N ILE A 164 -1.49 3.37 -7.78
CA ILE A 164 -1.28 4.74 -7.36
C ILE A 164 -0.62 4.72 -5.99
N ASP A 165 0.60 5.23 -5.90
CA ASP A 165 1.41 5.26 -4.69
C ASP A 165 1.60 6.71 -4.24
N PHE A 166 1.07 7.02 -3.06
CA PHE A 166 1.22 8.34 -2.43
C PHE A 166 1.93 8.29 -1.07
N ASP A 167 2.57 7.16 -0.76
CA ASP A 167 3.57 7.11 0.32
C ASP A 167 4.67 8.13 0.06
N VAL A 168 5.23 8.73 1.11
CA VAL A 168 6.27 9.76 0.93
C VAL A 168 7.54 9.18 0.31
N HIS A 169 7.80 7.90 0.50
CA HIS A 169 8.95 7.20 -0.06
C HIS A 169 8.64 6.68 -1.47
N ASN A 170 9.65 6.66 -2.35
CA ASN A 170 9.46 6.07 -3.67
C ASN A 170 9.20 4.57 -3.53
N GLY A 171 8.08 4.08 -4.09
CA GLY A 171 7.74 2.67 -4.21
C GLY A 171 8.64 1.91 -5.19
N ASN A 172 9.95 1.91 -4.92
CA ASN A 172 10.99 1.31 -5.76
C ASN A 172 10.74 -0.17 -6.05
N GLY A 173 10.17 -0.91 -5.11
CA GLY A 173 9.85 -2.32 -5.29
C GLY A 173 8.79 -2.54 -6.35
N THR A 174 7.73 -1.71 -6.30
CA THR A 174 6.65 -1.73 -7.29
C THR A 174 7.18 -1.35 -8.68
N VAL A 175 8.06 -0.34 -8.76
CA VAL A 175 8.72 0.05 -10.01
C VAL A 175 9.61 -1.08 -10.55
N ASP A 176 10.43 -1.71 -9.72
CA ASP A 176 11.31 -2.81 -10.13
C ASP A 176 10.52 -4.00 -10.70
N ILE A 177 9.41 -4.36 -10.06
CA ILE A 177 8.57 -5.49 -10.48
C ILE A 177 7.88 -5.22 -11.82
N PHE A 178 7.40 -3.99 -12.06
CA PHE A 178 6.57 -3.65 -13.23
C PHE A 178 7.28 -2.86 -14.34
N LYS A 179 8.57 -2.54 -14.21
CA LYS A 179 9.30 -1.77 -15.23
C LYS A 179 9.20 -2.34 -16.64
N ASP A 180 9.04 -3.66 -16.76
CA ASP A 180 8.94 -4.38 -18.04
C ASP A 180 7.51 -4.93 -18.33
N ASP A 181 6.49 -4.55 -17.54
CA ASP A 181 5.10 -5.03 -17.70
C ASP A 181 4.10 -3.86 -17.86
N GLU A 182 3.86 -3.48 -19.11
CA GLU A 182 2.95 -2.38 -19.48
C GLU A 182 1.46 -2.66 -19.19
N ARG A 183 1.10 -3.88 -18.75
CA ARG A 183 -0.26 -4.17 -18.26
C ARG A 183 -0.54 -3.47 -16.93
N VAL A 184 0.49 -3.01 -16.24
CA VAL A 184 0.40 -2.25 -14.99
C VAL A 184 0.94 -0.85 -15.21
N MET A 185 0.15 0.17 -14.89
CA MET A 185 0.64 1.55 -14.81
C MET A 185 0.96 1.87 -13.35
N VAL A 186 2.16 2.41 -13.09
CA VAL A 186 2.58 2.87 -11.76
C VAL A 186 2.63 4.39 -11.77
N CYS A 187 1.75 5.02 -10.99
CA CYS A 187 1.78 6.45 -10.71
C CYS A 187 2.23 6.65 -9.26
N SER A 188 3.46 7.10 -9.05
CA SER A 188 4.03 7.29 -7.72
C SER A 188 4.45 8.73 -7.50
N SER A 189 4.01 9.31 -6.39
CA SER A 189 4.48 10.62 -5.91
C SER A 189 5.34 10.40 -4.69
N PHE A 190 6.55 10.96 -4.66
CA PHE A 190 7.50 10.69 -3.59
C PHE A 190 8.39 11.90 -3.31
N GLN A 191 8.89 12.01 -2.09
CA GLN A 191 9.89 13.01 -1.74
C GLN A 191 11.22 12.73 -2.47
N HIS A 192 11.85 13.75 -3.04
CA HIS A 192 13.13 13.61 -3.72
C HIS A 192 14.00 14.86 -3.61
N PRO A 193 15.34 14.72 -3.40
CA PRO A 193 16.07 13.48 -3.09
C PRO A 193 15.72 12.93 -1.70
N PHE A 194 15.47 11.61 -1.59
CA PHE A 194 15.09 10.95 -0.34
C PHE A 194 15.23 9.41 -0.44
N TYR A 195 15.11 8.70 0.68
CA TYR A 195 15.10 7.23 0.68
C TYR A 195 14.04 6.71 -0.31
N PRO A 196 14.34 5.67 -1.11
CA PRO A 196 15.56 4.85 -1.14
C PRO A 196 16.63 5.31 -2.15
N ASN A 197 16.44 6.44 -2.85
CA ASN A 197 17.31 6.89 -3.97
C ASN A 197 17.56 5.79 -5.01
N ARG A 198 16.54 4.98 -5.30
CA ARG A 198 16.54 3.94 -6.32
C ARG A 198 15.29 4.05 -7.18
N HIS A 199 15.38 3.59 -8.43
CA HIS A 199 14.28 3.49 -9.39
C HIS A 199 13.49 4.78 -9.71
N PHE A 200 13.79 5.92 -9.09
CA PHE A 200 13.09 7.21 -9.25
C PHE A 200 13.22 7.84 -10.65
N ASN A 201 14.14 7.34 -11.49
CA ASN A 201 14.36 7.77 -12.87
C ASN A 201 14.26 6.61 -13.86
N THR A 202 13.60 5.51 -13.47
CA THR A 202 13.35 4.37 -14.36
C THR A 202 12.50 4.83 -15.55
N PRO A 203 12.93 4.60 -16.80
CA PRO A 203 12.17 5.01 -17.97
C PRO A 203 10.96 4.09 -18.21
N GLY A 204 9.87 4.63 -18.74
CA GLY A 204 8.70 3.87 -19.18
C GLY A 204 7.45 4.74 -19.22
N ASP A 205 6.67 4.67 -20.29
CA ASP A 205 5.45 5.49 -20.44
C ASP A 205 4.34 5.11 -19.45
N HIS A 206 4.41 3.88 -18.90
CA HIS A 206 3.55 3.36 -17.84
C HIS A 206 4.10 3.64 -16.44
N LEU A 207 5.28 4.26 -16.30
CA LEU A 207 5.89 4.65 -15.03
C LEU A 207 5.85 6.17 -14.88
N VAL A 208 4.81 6.67 -14.21
CA VAL A 208 4.62 8.08 -13.91
C VAL A 208 5.22 8.37 -12.53
N LEU A 209 6.50 8.73 -12.53
CA LEU A 209 7.29 8.97 -11.31
C LEU A 209 7.39 10.47 -11.05
N THR A 210 6.69 10.95 -10.02
CA THR A 210 6.51 12.37 -9.71
C THR A 210 7.30 12.76 -8.45
N PRO A 211 8.55 13.25 -8.59
CA PRO A 211 9.35 13.68 -7.44
C PRO A 211 8.83 15.00 -6.86
N ILE A 212 8.75 15.10 -5.54
CA ILE A 212 8.28 16.27 -4.78
C ILE A 212 9.39 16.72 -3.83
N ASN A 213 9.64 18.03 -3.78
CA ASN A 213 10.70 18.55 -2.93
C ASN A 213 10.28 18.51 -1.46
N ALA A 214 11.21 18.21 -0.56
CA ALA A 214 11.04 18.36 0.88
C ALA A 214 10.48 19.76 1.24
N GLY A 215 9.62 19.81 2.26
CA GLY A 215 8.92 21.01 2.71
C GLY A 215 7.69 21.40 1.87
N SER A 216 7.41 20.73 0.75
CA SER A 216 6.23 21.03 -0.07
C SER A 216 4.93 20.78 0.69
N ASP A 217 3.95 21.64 0.47
CA ASP A 217 2.62 21.56 1.06
C ASP A 217 1.59 20.93 0.11
N GLY A 218 0.36 20.78 0.60
CA GLY A 218 -0.79 20.29 -0.15
C GLY A 218 -0.95 20.90 -1.54
N PRO A 219 -1.06 22.24 -1.69
CA PRO A 219 -1.18 22.87 -3.01
C PRO A 219 -0.09 22.46 -4.02
N VAL A 220 1.17 22.38 -3.61
CA VAL A 220 2.27 21.95 -4.48
C VAL A 220 2.12 20.47 -4.86
N PHE A 221 1.84 19.61 -3.87
CA PHE A 221 1.58 18.19 -4.07
C PHE A 221 0.44 17.96 -5.07
N ARG A 222 -0.73 18.55 -4.81
CA ARG A 222 -1.95 18.42 -5.63
C ARG A 222 -1.69 18.80 -7.08
N LYS A 223 -1.06 19.96 -7.30
CA LYS A 223 -0.75 20.47 -8.64
C LYS A 223 0.17 19.52 -9.42
N LYS A 224 1.17 18.94 -8.77
CA LYS A 224 2.11 18.01 -9.41
C LYS A 224 1.44 16.67 -9.73
N VAL A 225 0.77 16.10 -8.73
CA VAL A 225 0.04 14.83 -8.87
C VAL A 225 -1.03 14.94 -9.96
N GLU A 226 -1.84 15.99 -9.95
CA GLU A 226 -2.87 16.21 -10.96
C GLU A 226 -2.29 16.29 -12.37
N LYS A 227 -1.23 17.11 -12.53
CA LYS A 227 -0.56 17.33 -13.82
C LYS A 227 0.01 16.03 -14.40
N ASP A 228 0.63 15.22 -13.56
CA ASP A 228 1.38 14.04 -14.01
C ASP A 228 0.46 12.81 -14.10
N PHE A 229 -0.42 12.58 -13.12
CA PHE A 229 -1.22 11.35 -13.01
C PHE A 229 -2.45 11.37 -13.92
N LEU A 230 -3.24 12.46 -13.92
CA LEU A 230 -4.55 12.46 -14.61
C LEU A 230 -4.43 12.14 -16.11
N PRO A 231 -3.55 12.79 -16.89
CA PRO A 231 -3.48 12.51 -18.32
C PRO A 231 -3.00 11.09 -18.64
N ALA A 232 -2.14 10.53 -17.78
CA ALA A 232 -1.64 9.17 -17.94
C ALA A 232 -2.73 8.13 -17.62
N LEU A 233 -3.41 8.28 -16.49
CA LEU A 233 -4.49 7.39 -16.06
C LEU A 233 -5.68 7.41 -17.03
N ASP A 234 -6.05 8.60 -17.55
CA ASP A 234 -7.12 8.73 -18.54
C ASP A 234 -6.78 8.09 -19.89
N ARG A 235 -5.50 8.14 -20.29
CA ARG A 235 -5.01 7.43 -21.48
C ARG A 235 -5.00 5.92 -21.26
N PHE A 236 -4.59 5.49 -20.06
CA PHE A 236 -4.44 4.08 -19.72
C PHE A 236 -5.78 3.36 -19.52
N LYS A 237 -6.81 4.06 -19.01
CA LYS A 237 -8.16 3.50 -18.77
C LYS A 237 -8.11 2.21 -17.93
N PRO A 238 -7.65 2.31 -16.67
CA PRO A 238 -7.48 1.14 -15.81
C PRO A 238 -8.81 0.41 -15.59
N GLU A 239 -8.76 -0.91 -15.51
CA GLU A 239 -9.91 -1.75 -15.17
C GLU A 239 -10.04 -1.97 -13.66
N LEU A 240 -8.96 -1.71 -12.91
CA LEU A 240 -8.88 -1.73 -11.46
C LEU A 240 -7.81 -0.72 -11.03
N ILE A 241 -8.08 0.01 -9.96
CA ILE A 241 -7.07 0.83 -9.29
C ILE A 241 -6.68 0.19 -7.97
N LEU A 242 -5.39 0.02 -7.77
CA LEU A 242 -4.77 -0.35 -6.51
C LEU A 242 -4.05 0.87 -5.94
N ILE A 243 -4.07 1.02 -4.62
CA ILE A 243 -3.42 2.14 -3.93
C ILE A 243 -2.40 1.60 -2.93
N SER A 244 -1.15 2.04 -3.05
CA SER A 244 -0.16 1.98 -1.98
C SER A 244 -0.38 3.22 -1.11
N ALA A 245 -1.12 3.03 -0.02
CA ALA A 245 -1.62 4.11 0.82
C ALA A 245 -0.70 4.33 2.03
N GLY A 246 0.37 5.08 1.81
CA GLY A 246 1.23 5.61 2.87
C GLY A 246 0.73 6.96 3.37
N PHE A 247 0.85 7.21 4.68
CA PHE A 247 0.39 8.45 5.32
C PHE A 247 1.52 9.22 6.00
N ASP A 248 2.76 8.91 5.63
CA ASP A 248 4.01 9.50 6.12
C ASP A 248 4.44 10.78 5.39
N ALA A 249 3.70 11.20 4.36
CA ALA A 249 3.82 12.55 3.80
C ALA A 249 3.13 13.62 4.68
N HIS A 250 2.53 13.22 5.81
CA HIS A 250 1.86 14.12 6.73
C HIS A 250 2.89 14.98 7.47
N LYS A 251 2.61 16.27 7.66
CA LYS A 251 3.50 17.25 8.32
C LYS A 251 3.97 16.93 9.74
N GLU A 252 3.37 15.90 10.37
CA GLU A 252 3.68 15.47 11.74
C GLU A 252 4.49 14.17 11.75
N ASP A 253 4.68 13.55 10.58
CA ASP A 253 5.36 12.28 10.47
C ASP A 253 6.88 12.45 10.65
N PRO A 254 7.55 11.58 11.43
CA PRO A 254 8.99 11.68 11.63
C PRO A 254 9.82 11.15 10.46
N LEU A 255 9.23 10.42 9.50
CA LEU A 255 9.96 9.76 8.41
C LEU A 255 9.77 10.42 7.03
N GLY A 256 9.13 11.58 6.96
CA GLY A 256 9.01 12.38 5.75
C GLY A 256 9.12 13.87 6.04
N ASP A 257 9.45 14.68 5.04
CA ASP A 257 9.53 16.14 5.15
C ASP A 257 8.47 16.85 4.30
N LEU A 258 7.47 16.14 3.78
CA LEU A 258 6.31 16.77 3.15
C LEU A 258 5.34 17.29 4.21
N ASN A 259 4.59 18.33 3.86
CA ASN A 259 3.69 19.03 4.78
C ASN A 259 2.22 18.76 4.45
N LEU A 260 1.86 17.51 4.13
CA LEU A 260 0.46 17.17 3.87
C LEU A 260 -0.37 17.14 5.16
N ILE A 261 -1.67 17.32 4.99
CA ILE A 261 -2.69 17.16 6.04
C ILE A 261 -3.81 16.24 5.55
N GLU A 262 -4.78 15.94 6.40
CA GLU A 262 -5.91 15.04 6.10
C GLU A 262 -6.70 15.45 4.87
N ASP A 263 -6.89 16.75 4.64
CA ASP A 263 -7.59 17.26 3.47
C ASP A 263 -6.85 16.97 2.16
N ASP A 264 -5.52 16.80 2.18
CA ASP A 264 -4.76 16.35 1.02
C ASP A 264 -5.00 14.87 0.73
N TYR A 265 -5.09 14.05 1.78
CA TYR A 265 -5.49 12.64 1.64
C TYR A 265 -6.93 12.49 1.16
N ARG A 266 -7.87 13.33 1.60
CA ARG A 266 -9.22 13.38 1.01
C ARG A 266 -9.16 13.75 -0.46
N TRP A 267 -8.40 14.78 -0.80
CA TRP A 267 -8.29 15.26 -2.18
C TRP A 267 -7.76 14.16 -3.12
N ILE A 268 -6.67 13.49 -2.77
CA ILE A 268 -6.10 12.44 -3.64
C ILE A 268 -7.06 11.26 -3.74
N THR A 269 -7.77 10.93 -2.65
CA THR A 269 -8.80 9.88 -2.68
C THR A 269 -9.94 10.22 -3.62
N THR A 270 -10.42 11.47 -3.60
CA THR A 270 -11.45 11.96 -4.54
C THR A 270 -10.96 11.89 -5.98
N LEU A 271 -9.74 12.35 -6.26
CA LEU A 271 -9.13 12.26 -7.59
C LEU A 271 -9.09 10.80 -8.11
N ILE A 272 -8.69 9.87 -7.24
CA ILE A 272 -8.64 8.44 -7.58
C ILE A 272 -10.04 7.87 -7.82
N LYS A 273 -11.03 8.24 -7.00
CA LYS A 273 -12.43 7.85 -7.21
C LYS A 273 -12.95 8.33 -8.56
N ASP A 274 -12.70 9.59 -8.93
CA ASP A 274 -13.14 10.16 -10.20
C ASP A 274 -12.54 9.41 -11.40
N ILE A 275 -11.31 8.90 -11.29
CA ILE A 275 -10.70 8.02 -12.31
C ILE A 275 -11.39 6.65 -12.30
N ALA A 276 -11.60 6.05 -11.14
CA ALA A 276 -12.20 4.73 -11.01
C ALA A 276 -13.66 4.71 -11.52
N ASP A 277 -14.42 5.76 -11.26
CA ASP A 277 -15.81 5.89 -11.71
C ASP A 277 -15.88 6.01 -13.24
N ARG A 278 -14.90 6.67 -13.87
CA ARG A 278 -14.82 6.79 -15.33
C ARG A 278 -14.34 5.51 -16.02
N HIS A 279 -13.38 4.80 -15.46
CA HIS A 279 -12.66 3.73 -16.19
C HIS A 279 -12.80 2.34 -15.59
N SER A 280 -12.98 2.24 -14.27
CA SER A 280 -12.86 0.99 -13.51
C SER A 280 -14.15 0.54 -12.83
N GLN A 281 -15.31 1.12 -13.19
CA GLN A 281 -16.60 0.84 -12.51
C GLN A 281 -16.49 1.00 -10.99
N SER A 282 -15.82 2.07 -10.55
CA SER A 282 -15.57 2.40 -9.14
C SER A 282 -14.71 1.40 -8.36
N ARG A 283 -14.06 0.43 -9.03
CA ARG A 283 -13.24 -0.61 -8.39
C ARG A 283 -11.92 -0.06 -7.87
N ILE A 284 -11.78 -0.04 -6.54
CA ILE A 284 -10.57 0.42 -5.85
C ILE A 284 -10.20 -0.57 -4.74
N VAL A 285 -8.93 -0.94 -4.64
CA VAL A 285 -8.38 -1.61 -3.45
C VAL A 285 -7.19 -0.79 -2.95
N SER A 286 -7.28 -0.35 -1.70
CA SER A 286 -6.24 0.42 -1.02
C SER A 286 -5.55 -0.45 0.02
N ILE A 287 -4.23 -0.40 0.09
CA ILE A 287 -3.40 -1.22 0.97
C ILE A 287 -2.52 -0.28 1.78
N LEU A 288 -2.56 -0.41 3.11
CA LEU A 288 -1.76 0.41 4.01
C LEU A 288 -0.25 0.17 3.79
N GLU A 289 0.51 1.25 3.60
CA GLU A 289 1.98 1.26 3.51
C GLU A 289 2.57 1.94 4.77
N GLY A 290 3.25 3.08 4.62
CA GLY A 290 3.86 3.88 5.68
C GLY A 290 2.91 4.78 6.48
N GLY A 291 3.49 5.66 7.28
CA GLY A 291 2.79 6.54 8.24
C GLY A 291 3.04 6.11 9.69
N TYR A 292 3.75 6.93 10.45
CA TYR A 292 4.44 6.57 11.68
C TYR A 292 4.14 7.51 12.85
N HIS A 293 3.65 8.73 12.59
CA HIS A 293 3.02 9.53 13.65
C HIS A 293 1.61 9.00 13.95
N LEU A 294 1.43 8.33 15.10
CA LEU A 294 0.23 7.52 15.40
C LEU A 294 -1.10 8.27 15.31
N ASP A 295 -1.18 9.50 15.82
CA ASP A 295 -2.41 10.29 15.76
C ASP A 295 -2.69 10.79 14.33
N ALA A 296 -1.66 11.29 13.64
CA ALA A 296 -1.78 11.74 12.25
C ALA A 296 -2.16 10.59 11.31
N LEU A 297 -1.58 9.40 11.50
CA LEU A 297 -1.94 8.18 10.78
C LEU A 297 -3.41 7.87 10.96
N GLY A 298 -3.90 7.84 12.21
CA GLY A 298 -5.29 7.55 12.50
C GLY A 298 -6.25 8.55 11.87
N ARG A 299 -5.96 9.86 11.96
CA ARG A 299 -6.75 10.91 11.32
C ARG A 299 -6.74 10.80 9.78
N SER A 300 -5.58 10.55 9.18
CA SER A 300 -5.41 10.49 7.73
C SER A 300 -6.03 9.24 7.10
N VAL A 301 -5.89 8.08 7.74
CA VAL A 301 -6.57 6.83 7.30
C VAL A 301 -8.08 6.98 7.38
N CYS A 302 -8.60 7.59 8.46
CA CYS A 302 -10.03 7.87 8.54
C CYS A 302 -10.50 8.81 7.43
N ALA A 303 -9.73 9.87 7.14
CA ALA A 303 -10.05 10.80 6.07
C ALA A 303 -10.10 10.10 4.70
N HIS A 304 -9.16 9.21 4.43
CA HIS A 304 -9.14 8.35 3.24
C HIS A 304 -10.38 7.44 3.17
N ILE A 305 -10.68 6.68 4.23
CA ILE A 305 -11.80 5.74 4.27
C ILE A 305 -13.16 6.46 4.18
N GLU A 306 -13.33 7.58 4.87
CA GLU A 306 -14.54 8.39 4.79
C GLU A 306 -14.80 8.85 3.35
N THR A 307 -13.78 9.35 2.65
CA THR A 307 -13.91 9.72 1.23
C THR A 307 -14.25 8.52 0.35
N MET A 308 -13.73 7.32 0.65
CA MET A 308 -14.09 6.08 -0.05
C MET A 308 -15.54 5.64 0.19
N LEU A 309 -16.13 5.97 1.34
CA LEU A 309 -17.51 5.61 1.69
C LEU A 309 -18.55 6.43 0.92
N HIS A 310 -18.23 7.68 0.60
CA HIS A 310 -19.11 8.53 -0.20
C HIS A 310 -19.19 8.05 -1.64
N ASP A 311 -20.36 8.23 -2.28
CA ASP A 311 -20.49 8.02 -3.72
C ASP A 311 -19.57 8.99 -4.47
#